data_AF-A0A924RTH8-F1
#
_entry.id   AF-A0A924RTH8-F1
#
_cell.length_a   1.000
_cell.length_b   1.000
_cell.length_c   1.000
_cell.angle_alpha   90.00
_cell.angle_beta   90.00
_cell.angle_gamma   90.00
#
_symmetry.space_group_name_H-M   'P 1'
#
loop_
_entity.id
_entity.type
_entity.pdbx_description
1 polymer ?
#
loop_
_entity_poly.entity_id
_entity_poly.type
_entity_poly.pdbx_seq_one_letter_code
_entity_poly.pdbx_strand_id
1 'polypeptide(L)'
;MRVAVISDVHGNAFALEQVIGDLRSESPDLILNLGDQVYGRADPARAFEMQRNLRAVEVLGNCELLLEGEDALASWIRGQIPPESLEHLTGLPLTARVLDGEILACHGDLTDPNGQLFWSWQGGPYSTETIVRLPQNGRSSTRRTLRRKQSFCSRVRKFQTKKDAPKCAFTENLLPISRV
;
A
#
# COMPACT_ATOMS: atom_id res chain seq x y z
N MET A 1 -3.07 -2.25 20.02
CA MET A 1 -3.52 -1.61 18.77
C MET A 1 -2.90 -2.34 17.60
N ARG A 2 -3.69 -2.65 16.57
CA ARG A 2 -3.26 -3.30 15.33
C ARG A 2 -3.53 -2.36 14.17
N VAL A 3 -2.49 -2.09 13.39
CA VAL A 3 -2.59 -1.29 12.16
C VAL A 3 -2.40 -2.22 10.98
N ALA A 4 -3.33 -2.18 10.03
CA ALA A 4 -3.18 -2.84 8.75
C ALA A 4 -2.80 -1.81 7.68
N VAL A 5 -1.98 -2.23 6.74
CA VAL A 5 -1.53 -1.39 5.62
C VAL A 5 -1.75 -2.16 4.33
N ILE A 6 -2.44 -1.54 3.40
CA ILE A 6 -2.63 -2.02 2.02
C ILE A 6 -2.09 -0.96 1.05
N SER A 7 -1.74 -1.39 -0.16
CA SER A 7 -1.21 -0.54 -1.23
C SER A 7 -1.30 -1.27 -2.56
N ASP A 8 -1.16 -0.53 -3.67
CA ASP A 8 -0.91 -1.07 -5.01
C ASP A 8 -1.97 -2.11 -5.44
N VAL A 9 -3.23 -1.81 -5.14
CA VAL A 9 -4.35 -2.67 -5.53
C VAL A 9 -4.51 -2.69 -7.06
N HIS A 10 -4.25 -1.57 -7.73
CA HIS A 10 -4.32 -1.41 -9.19
C HIS A 10 -5.59 -2.01 -9.82
N GLY A 11 -6.74 -1.76 -9.18
CA GLY A 11 -8.01 -2.27 -9.67
C GLY A 11 -8.14 -3.81 -9.61
N ASN A 12 -7.29 -4.51 -8.86
CA ASN A 12 -7.35 -5.97 -8.72
C ASN A 12 -8.32 -6.39 -7.62
N ALA A 13 -9.62 -6.37 -7.95
CA ALA A 13 -10.67 -6.74 -7.01
C ALA A 13 -10.57 -8.18 -6.49
N PHE A 14 -10.02 -9.10 -7.28
CA PHE A 14 -9.87 -10.50 -6.88
C PHE A 14 -8.81 -10.68 -5.80
N ALA A 15 -7.66 -10.01 -5.96
CA ALA A 15 -6.63 -10.01 -4.94
C ALA A 15 -7.10 -9.26 -3.69
N LEU A 16 -7.74 -8.10 -3.86
CA LEU A 16 -8.24 -7.30 -2.75
C LEU A 16 -9.29 -8.04 -1.93
N GLU A 17 -10.18 -8.82 -2.54
CA GLU A 17 -11.17 -9.62 -1.81
C GLU A 17 -10.51 -10.59 -0.81
N GLN A 18 -9.40 -11.22 -1.19
CA GLN A 18 -8.65 -12.10 -0.29
C GLN A 18 -7.99 -11.30 0.84
N VAL A 19 -7.37 -10.15 0.51
CA VAL A 19 -6.79 -9.25 1.52
C VAL A 19 -7.86 -8.77 2.51
N ILE A 20 -9.06 -8.44 2.05
CA ILE A 20 -10.18 -8.05 2.92
C ILE A 20 -10.61 -9.20 3.83
N GLY A 21 -10.56 -10.45 3.35
CA GLY A 21 -10.75 -11.64 4.18
C GLY A 21 -9.76 -11.68 5.35
N ASP A 22 -8.48 -11.45 5.06
CA ASP A 22 -7.42 -11.39 6.08
C ASP A 22 -7.64 -10.21 7.04
N LEU A 23 -7.98 -9.02 6.54
CA LEU A 23 -8.29 -7.84 7.36
C LEU A 23 -9.43 -8.11 8.34
N ARG A 24 -10.50 -8.78 7.89
CA ARG A 24 -11.62 -9.15 8.77
C ARG A 24 -11.18 -10.13 9.86
N SER A 25 -10.38 -11.14 9.50
CA SER A 25 -9.86 -12.13 10.45
C SER A 25 -8.95 -11.51 11.52
N GLU A 26 -8.08 -10.56 11.13
CA GLU A 26 -7.14 -9.92 12.04
C GLU A 26 -7.77 -8.77 12.85
N SER A 27 -8.90 -8.23 12.37
CA SER A 27 -9.67 -7.15 12.98
C SER A 27 -8.79 -5.97 13.43
N PRO A 28 -8.13 -5.26 12.48
CA PRO A 28 -7.27 -4.12 12.82
C PRO A 28 -8.08 -2.95 13.36
N ASP A 29 -7.46 -2.18 14.26
CA ASP A 29 -8.05 -0.96 14.82
C ASP A 29 -7.95 0.23 13.83
N LEU A 30 -6.98 0.17 12.91
CA LEU A 30 -6.72 1.21 11.91
C LEU A 30 -6.27 0.56 10.59
N ILE A 31 -6.75 1.08 9.47
CA ILE A 31 -6.33 0.66 8.12
C ILE A 31 -5.74 1.87 7.41
N LEU A 32 -4.56 1.69 6.82
CA LEU A 32 -3.91 2.64 5.92
C LEU A 32 -3.97 2.10 4.49
N ASN A 33 -4.33 2.93 3.52
CA ASN A 33 -4.23 2.66 2.09
C ASN A 33 -3.17 3.57 1.48
N LEU A 34 -2.07 3.00 1.03
CA LEU A 34 -0.92 3.77 0.54
C LEU A 34 -1.04 4.23 -0.93
N GLY A 35 -2.22 4.08 -1.55
CA GLY A 35 -2.49 4.57 -2.91
C GLY A 35 -2.38 3.49 -3.97
N ASP A 36 -2.40 3.91 -5.23
CA ASP A 36 -2.43 3.06 -6.42
C ASP A 36 -3.63 2.09 -6.40
N GLN A 37 -4.81 2.66 -6.18
CA GLN A 37 -6.04 1.96 -5.85
C GLN A 37 -6.70 1.28 -7.05
N VAL A 38 -6.86 2.01 -8.16
CA VAL A 38 -7.78 1.62 -9.25
C VAL A 38 -7.12 1.51 -10.62
N TYR A 39 -5.86 1.94 -10.77
CA TYR A 39 -5.20 2.02 -12.07
C TYR A 39 -4.76 0.65 -12.60
N GLY A 40 -5.70 -0.13 -13.12
CA GLY A 40 -5.47 -1.42 -13.76
C GLY A 40 -6.71 -2.02 -14.41
N ARG A 41 -6.53 -3.17 -15.07
CA ARG A 41 -7.53 -3.76 -15.99
C ARG A 41 -8.37 -4.91 -15.41
N ALA A 42 -8.11 -5.32 -14.17
CA ALA A 42 -8.73 -6.53 -13.62
C ALA A 42 -10.24 -6.31 -13.34
N ASP A 43 -10.57 -5.43 -12.39
CA ASP A 43 -11.93 -5.02 -12.07
C ASP A 43 -11.89 -3.72 -11.22
N PRO A 44 -11.60 -2.57 -11.85
CA PRO A 44 -11.40 -1.31 -11.12
C PRO A 44 -12.67 -0.81 -10.42
N ALA A 45 -13.86 -1.08 -10.98
CA ALA A 45 -15.13 -0.71 -10.36
C ALA A 45 -15.33 -1.40 -9.02
N ARG A 46 -15.19 -2.74 -8.99
CA ARG A 46 -15.35 -3.50 -7.74
C ARG A 46 -14.22 -3.19 -6.75
N ALA A 47 -12.99 -3.02 -7.24
CA ALA A 47 -11.85 -2.65 -6.40
C ALA A 47 -12.04 -1.28 -5.73
N PHE A 48 -12.56 -0.29 -6.45
CA PHE A 48 -12.89 1.02 -5.92
C PHE A 48 -13.93 0.92 -4.80
N GLU A 49 -15.07 0.25 -5.07
CA GLU A 49 -16.14 0.10 -4.09
C GLU A 49 -15.66 -0.63 -2.82
N MET A 50 -14.85 -1.68 -2.97
CA MET A 50 -14.29 -2.38 -1.82
C MET A 50 -13.36 -1.50 -0.99
N GLN A 51 -12.48 -0.71 -1.62
CA GLN A 51 -11.57 0.21 -0.90
C GLN A 51 -12.32 1.34 -0.20
N ARG A 52 -13.31 1.93 -0.85
CA ARG A 52 -14.19 2.96 -0.27
C ARG A 52 -14.87 2.46 1.02
N ASN A 53 -15.27 1.19 1.04
CA ASN A 53 -15.92 0.57 2.20
C ASN A 53 -14.96 0.27 3.37
N LEU A 54 -13.64 0.29 3.16
CA LEU A 54 -12.67 0.08 4.24
C LEU A 54 -12.55 1.26 5.19
N ARG A 55 -12.96 2.47 4.76
CA ARG A 55 -12.78 3.72 5.53
C ARG A 55 -11.34 3.89 6.03
N ALA A 56 -10.38 3.52 5.18
CA ALA A 56 -8.96 3.63 5.47
C ALA A 56 -8.53 5.10 5.51
N VAL A 57 -7.41 5.38 6.18
CA VAL A 57 -6.67 6.61 5.94
C VAL A 57 -5.87 6.42 4.66
N GLU A 58 -6.12 7.27 3.67
CA GLU A 58 -5.58 7.12 2.32
C GLU A 58 -4.52 8.17 2.05
N VAL A 59 -3.49 7.80 1.27
CA VAL A 59 -2.53 8.73 0.70
C VAL A 59 -2.50 8.59 -0.82
N LEU A 60 -2.09 9.67 -1.48
CA LEU A 60 -1.99 9.76 -2.92
C LEU A 60 -0.89 8.83 -3.46
N GLY A 61 -1.27 7.88 -4.32
CA GLY A 61 -0.34 7.12 -5.13
C GLY A 61 -0.06 7.81 -6.46
N ASN A 62 1.00 7.40 -7.14
CA ASN A 62 1.35 8.00 -8.43
C ASN A 62 0.33 7.67 -9.52
N CYS A 63 -0.30 6.50 -9.45
CA CYS A 63 -1.24 6.08 -10.46
C CYS A 63 -2.60 6.78 -10.37
N GLU A 64 -2.96 7.35 -9.21
CA GLU A 64 -4.13 8.23 -9.12
C GLU A 64 -3.99 9.43 -10.08
N LEU A 65 -2.80 10.02 -10.18
CA LEU A 65 -2.53 11.14 -11.09
C LEU A 65 -2.67 10.76 -12.57
N LEU A 66 -2.42 9.50 -12.91
CA LEU A 66 -2.59 9.00 -14.28
C LEU A 66 -4.08 8.97 -14.69
N LEU A 67 -5.01 8.97 -13.73
CA LEU A 67 -6.44 9.04 -14.02
C LEU A 67 -6.87 10.38 -14.63
N GLU A 68 -6.03 11.41 -14.63
CA GLU A 68 -6.30 12.67 -15.36
C GLU A 68 -5.80 12.62 -16.81
N GLY A 69 -5.02 11.59 -17.15
CA GLY A 69 -4.42 11.42 -18.47
C GLY A 69 -5.43 11.12 -19.58
N GLU A 70 -5.01 11.37 -20.82
CA GLU A 70 -5.80 11.10 -22.03
C GLU A 70 -5.60 9.67 -22.58
N ASP A 71 -4.78 8.84 -21.94
CA ASP A 71 -4.53 7.50 -22.47
C ASP A 71 -5.77 6.60 -22.35
N ALA A 72 -5.82 5.58 -23.22
CA ALA A 72 -6.97 4.70 -23.37
C ALA A 72 -7.30 3.92 -22.08
N LEU A 73 -6.30 3.64 -21.23
CA LEU A 73 -6.55 2.97 -19.96
C LEU A 73 -7.19 3.93 -18.97
N ALA A 74 -6.62 5.12 -18.77
CA ALA A 74 -7.19 6.13 -17.88
C ALA A 74 -8.65 6.47 -18.25
N SER A 75 -8.92 6.70 -19.54
CA SER A 75 -10.28 6.96 -20.04
C SER A 75 -11.24 5.79 -19.78
N TRP A 76 -10.79 4.55 -20.01
CA TRP A 76 -11.61 3.37 -19.72
C TRP A 76 -11.90 3.23 -18.23
N ILE A 77 -10.91 3.43 -17.35
CA ILE A 77 -11.06 3.35 -15.88
C ILE A 77 -12.01 4.43 -15.36
N ARG A 78 -11.88 5.68 -15.84
CA ARG A 78 -12.84 6.75 -15.50
C ARG A 78 -14.28 6.39 -15.86
N GLY A 79 -14.48 5.60 -16.92
CA GLY A 79 -15.79 5.05 -17.29
C GLY A 79 -16.27 3.88 -16.42
N GLN A 80 -15.42 3.32 -15.56
CA GLN A 80 -15.78 2.21 -14.64
C GLN A 80 -16.16 2.68 -13.23
N ILE A 81 -15.71 3.88 -12.82
CA ILE A 81 -15.93 4.43 -11.46
C ILE A 81 -16.89 5.63 -11.51
N PRO A 82 -17.58 5.97 -10.40
CA PRO A 82 -18.41 7.16 -10.35
C PRO A 82 -17.61 8.43 -10.69
N PRO A 83 -18.15 9.39 -11.48
CA PRO A 83 -17.42 10.57 -11.92
C PRO A 83 -16.81 11.41 -10.77
N GLU A 84 -17.51 11.48 -9.64
CA GLU A 84 -17.06 12.19 -8.43
C GLU A 84 -15.82 11.55 -7.77
N SER A 85 -15.52 10.29 -8.11
CA SER A 85 -14.39 9.55 -7.55
C SER A 85 -13.05 10.06 -8.07
N LEU A 86 -13.03 10.68 -9.26
CA LEU A 86 -11.80 11.22 -9.84
C LEU A 86 -11.23 12.32 -8.95
N GLU A 87 -12.04 13.30 -8.59
CA GLU A 87 -11.63 14.42 -7.73
C GLU A 87 -11.18 13.93 -6.34
N HIS A 88 -11.85 12.91 -5.79
CA HIS A 88 -11.43 12.27 -4.55
C HIS A 88 -10.05 11.62 -4.67
N LEU A 89 -9.86 10.76 -5.68
CA LEU A 89 -8.64 9.98 -5.86
C LEU A 89 -7.43 10.86 -6.18
N THR A 90 -7.58 11.88 -7.03
CA THR A 90 -6.50 12.80 -7.37
C THR A 90 -6.25 13.85 -6.29
N GLY A 91 -7.24 14.09 -5.42
CA GLY A 91 -7.18 15.02 -4.29
C GLY A 91 -6.69 14.40 -2.97
N LEU A 92 -6.28 13.13 -2.96
CA LEU A 92 -5.74 12.48 -1.76
C LEU A 92 -4.51 13.22 -1.22
N PRO A 93 -4.27 13.23 0.10
CA PRO A 93 -3.10 13.88 0.67
C PRO A 93 -1.84 13.09 0.31
N LEU A 94 -0.75 13.80 0.02
CA LEU A 94 0.55 13.16 -0.27
C LEU A 94 1.08 12.34 0.91
N THR A 95 0.81 12.81 2.13
CA THR A 95 1.23 12.14 3.36
C THR A 95 0.11 12.14 4.38
N ALA A 96 0.10 11.14 5.25
CA ALA A 96 -0.79 11.08 6.41
C ALA A 96 0.01 10.78 7.67
N ARG A 97 -0.38 11.40 8.78
CA ARG A 97 0.14 11.11 10.12
C ARG A 97 -0.98 10.53 10.97
N VAL A 98 -0.73 9.37 11.57
CA VAL A 98 -1.68 8.69 12.45
C VAL A 98 -1.00 8.33 13.77
N LEU A 99 -1.80 7.98 14.78
CA LEU A 99 -1.33 7.64 16.13
C LEU A 99 -0.45 8.74 16.72
N ASP A 100 -0.98 9.96 16.78
CA ASP A 100 -0.28 11.15 17.28
C ASP A 100 1.09 11.41 16.62
N GLY A 101 1.24 10.95 15.36
CA GLY A 101 2.44 11.14 14.56
C GLY A 101 3.49 10.04 14.70
N GLU A 102 3.21 8.94 15.41
CA GLU A 102 4.08 7.77 15.47
C GLU A 102 4.24 7.07 14.12
N ILE A 103 3.22 7.16 13.25
CA ILE A 103 3.26 6.62 11.89
C ILE A 103 3.09 7.77 10.90
N LEU A 104 4.05 7.87 9.98
CA LEU A 104 4.01 8.71 8.79
C LEU A 104 3.86 7.81 7.56
N ALA A 105 2.81 8.02 6.78
CA ALA A 105 2.50 7.28 5.57
C ALA A 105 2.66 8.16 4.33
N CYS A 106 3.23 7.59 3.27
CA CYS A 106 3.34 8.14 1.92
C CYS A 106 3.42 6.96 0.93
N HIS A 107 3.10 7.21 -0.35
CA HIS A 107 3.25 6.20 -1.40
C HIS A 107 4.72 6.06 -1.84
N GLY A 108 5.24 7.11 -2.49
CA GLY A 108 6.62 7.21 -2.95
C GLY A 108 7.54 7.75 -1.87
N ASP A 109 7.78 9.06 -1.90
CA ASP A 109 8.47 9.78 -0.81
C ASP A 109 7.59 10.87 -0.19
N LEU A 110 8.17 11.66 0.73
CA LEU A 110 7.45 12.67 1.50
C LEU A 110 7.06 13.91 0.68
N THR A 111 7.53 14.02 -0.55
CA THR A 111 7.43 15.21 -1.41
C THR A 111 6.90 14.91 -2.82
N ASP A 112 6.99 13.66 -3.29
CA ASP A 112 6.55 13.22 -4.61
C ASP A 112 5.97 11.78 -4.52
N PRO A 113 4.73 11.53 -5.01
CA PRO A 113 4.20 10.17 -5.05
C PRO A 113 4.99 9.26 -6.01
N ASN A 114 5.74 9.80 -6.98
CA ASN A 114 6.66 9.05 -7.83
C ASN A 114 8.06 8.89 -7.20
N GLY A 115 8.26 9.51 -6.04
CA GLY A 115 9.50 9.49 -5.29
C GLY A 115 9.91 8.06 -4.96
N GLN A 116 11.18 7.76 -5.17
CA GLN A 116 11.71 6.41 -4.92
C GLN A 116 12.76 6.52 -3.82
N LEU A 117 12.40 6.09 -2.62
CA LEU A 117 13.31 6.11 -1.45
C LEU A 117 14.53 5.19 -1.62
N PHE A 118 14.49 4.27 -2.59
CA PHE A 118 15.61 3.39 -2.93
C PHE A 118 16.25 3.79 -4.27
N TRP A 119 17.28 4.63 -4.26
CA TRP A 119 18.19 4.84 -5.40
C TRP A 119 19.66 4.66 -5.00
N SER A 120 20.16 3.43 -5.18
CA SER A 120 21.42 3.14 -5.90
C SER A 120 21.80 1.66 -5.73
N TRP A 121 21.14 0.76 -6.46
CA TRP A 121 21.78 -0.51 -6.79
C TRP A 121 21.75 -0.71 -8.31
N GLN A 122 22.91 -0.46 -8.93
CA GLN A 122 23.30 -0.74 -10.32
C GLN A 122 22.55 0.04 -11.42
N GLY A 123 23.04 1.25 -11.72
CA GLY A 123 23.17 1.80 -13.09
C GLY A 123 22.05 1.50 -14.09
N GLY A 124 20.79 1.70 -13.71
CA GLY A 124 19.67 1.72 -14.65
C GLY A 124 19.75 2.94 -15.59
N PRO A 125 19.00 2.95 -16.70
CA PRO A 125 19.19 3.86 -17.84
C PRO A 125 18.82 5.34 -17.57
N TYR A 126 18.42 5.68 -16.35
CA TYR A 126 18.06 7.04 -15.97
C TYR A 126 19.23 7.67 -15.20
N SER A 127 20.15 8.29 -15.93
CA SER A 127 21.22 9.11 -15.35
C SER A 127 20.66 10.48 -14.97
N THR A 128 20.66 10.85 -13.70
CA THR A 128 20.49 12.24 -13.29
C THR A 128 21.83 12.78 -12.78
N GLU A 129 22.40 13.73 -13.54
CA GLU A 129 23.66 14.43 -13.26
C GLU A 129 23.58 15.37 -12.04
N THR A 130 22.64 15.17 -11.13
CA THR A 130 22.43 16.12 -10.01
C THR A 130 22.07 15.37 -8.74
N ILE A 131 22.98 14.51 -8.29
CA ILE A 131 23.05 14.17 -6.87
C ILE A 131 24.12 15.08 -6.25
N VAL A 132 23.69 16.07 -5.49
CA VAL A 132 24.57 16.81 -4.59
C VAL A 132 25.09 15.81 -3.56
N ARG A 133 26.34 15.36 -3.73
CA ARG A 133 27.01 14.50 -2.77
C ARG A 133 27.17 15.27 -1.45
N LEU A 134 26.45 14.85 -0.41
CA LEU A 134 26.87 15.17 0.95
C LEU A 134 28.29 14.61 1.16
N PRO A 135 29.20 15.35 1.82
CA PRO A 135 30.60 14.95 1.94
C PRO A 135 30.72 13.63 2.69
N GLN A 136 31.10 12.59 1.95
CA GLN A 136 31.45 11.28 2.50
C GLN A 136 32.84 11.39 3.13
N ASN A 137 32.90 11.61 4.44
CA ASN A 137 34.14 11.45 5.18
C ASN A 137 34.60 10.00 5.07
N GLY A 138 35.85 9.85 4.62
CA GLY A 138 36.43 8.63 4.06
C GLY A 138 36.19 7.33 4.84
N ARG A 139 35.97 6.26 4.06
CA ARG A 139 36.64 4.96 4.24
C ARG A 139 36.44 4.11 2.98
N SER A 140 37.57 3.79 2.35
CA SER A 140 37.69 2.79 1.29
C SER A 140 37.60 1.38 1.87
N SER A 141 36.89 0.46 1.21
CA SER A 141 37.48 -0.87 0.89
C SER A 141 36.55 -1.74 0.02
N THR A 142 37.16 -2.21 -1.07
CA THR A 142 37.08 -3.53 -1.72
C THR A 142 35.72 -4.11 -2.15
N ARG A 143 35.51 -4.08 -3.47
CA ARG A 143 34.55 -4.91 -4.23
C ARG A 143 34.80 -6.40 -3.97
N ARG A 144 33.77 -7.11 -3.55
CA ARG A 144 33.72 -8.58 -3.55
C ARG A 144 32.55 -9.02 -4.41
N THR A 145 32.87 -9.64 -5.54
CA THR A 145 31.92 -10.28 -6.46
C THR A 145 31.26 -11.48 -5.75
N LEU A 146 29.95 -11.41 -5.52
CA LEU A 146 29.16 -12.57 -5.12
C LEU A 146 28.21 -12.98 -6.24
N ARG A 147 28.28 -14.27 -6.59
CA ARG A 147 27.53 -14.96 -7.64
C ARG A 147 26.02 -14.88 -7.44
N ARG A 148 25.32 -14.81 -8.57
CA ARG A 148 23.87 -15.00 -8.74
C ARG A 148 23.35 -16.22 -7.98
N LYS A 149 22.30 -16.02 -7.18
CA LYS A 149 21.17 -16.95 -7.09
C LYS A 149 19.88 -16.14 -7.12
N GLN A 150 19.14 -16.31 -8.21
CA GLN A 150 17.72 -15.99 -8.27
C GLN A 150 16.99 -16.87 -7.25
N SER A 151 16.14 -16.26 -6.42
CA SER A 151 15.03 -16.96 -5.79
C SER A 151 13.86 -15.99 -5.71
N PHE A 152 12.77 -16.43 -6.34
CA PHE A 152 11.47 -15.79 -6.40
C PHE A 152 10.67 -16.10 -5.11
N CYS A 153 9.82 -15.15 -4.73
CA CYS A 153 8.58 -15.23 -3.95
C CYS A 153 8.52 -15.73 -2.48
N SER A 154 7.69 -14.99 -1.73
CA SER A 154 6.87 -15.39 -0.57
C SER A 154 7.57 -15.63 0.76
N ARG A 155 7.63 -14.57 1.59
CA ARG A 155 7.61 -14.72 3.05
C ARG A 155 7.00 -13.50 3.72
N VAL A 156 5.77 -13.67 4.17
CA VAL A 156 5.15 -12.85 5.23
C VAL A 156 6.07 -12.93 6.46
N ARG A 157 6.59 -11.79 6.92
CA ARG A 157 7.31 -11.73 8.20
C ARG A 157 6.30 -11.50 9.31
N LYS A 158 5.98 -12.54 10.08
CA LYS A 158 5.36 -12.38 11.40
C LYS A 158 6.43 -11.85 12.37
N PHE A 159 6.27 -10.61 12.84
CA PHE A 159 6.96 -10.15 14.04
C PHE A 159 6.12 -10.56 15.24
N GLN A 160 6.53 -11.63 15.92
CA GLN A 160 5.94 -12.06 17.20
C GLN A 160 6.91 -11.62 18.31
N THR A 161 6.53 -10.61 19.08
CA THR A 161 7.20 -10.33 20.35
C THR A 161 6.68 -11.34 21.39
N LYS A 162 7.57 -12.20 21.89
CA LYS A 162 7.29 -13.08 23.02
C LYS A 162 7.02 -12.24 24.26
N LYS A 163 5.89 -12.47 24.93
CA LYS A 163 5.80 -12.52 26.40
C LYS A 163 4.52 -13.24 26.83
N ASP A 164 4.63 -13.93 27.95
CA ASP A 164 3.79 -15.03 28.40
C ASP A 164 2.43 -14.61 29.00
N ALA A 165 1.39 -15.38 28.65
CA ALA A 165 0.22 -15.84 29.45
C ALA A 165 -0.77 -14.81 30.10
N PRO A 166 -2.01 -15.20 30.48
CA PRO A 166 -2.61 -16.53 30.54
C PRO A 166 -3.96 -16.71 29.80
N LYS A 167 -4.40 -17.98 29.79
CA LYS A 167 -5.69 -18.48 29.33
C LYS A 167 -6.86 -17.86 30.11
N CYS A 168 -7.87 -17.38 29.40
CA CYS A 168 -9.23 -17.27 29.93
C CYS A 168 -10.17 -18.14 29.08
N ALA A 169 -10.65 -19.22 29.69
CA ALA A 169 -11.84 -19.92 29.23
C ALA A 169 -13.04 -19.04 29.57
N PHE A 170 -13.92 -18.80 28.61
CA PHE A 170 -15.30 -18.43 28.88
C PHE A 170 -16.21 -19.30 28.03
N THR A 171 -17.09 -19.98 28.75
CA THR A 171 -18.13 -20.91 28.34
C THR A 171 -19.26 -20.21 27.59
N GLU A 172 -19.78 -20.92 26.59
CA GLU A 172 -21.17 -21.02 26.16
C GLU A 172 -22.15 -19.89 26.52
N ASN A 173 -22.65 -19.21 25.48
CA ASN A 173 -24.07 -19.23 25.08
C ASN A 173 -24.32 -18.09 24.11
N LEU A 174 -24.82 -18.40 22.90
CA LEU A 174 -25.77 -17.56 22.17
C LEU A 174 -26.41 -18.39 21.04
N LEU A 175 -27.74 -18.49 21.13
CA LEU A 175 -28.69 -19.24 20.31
C LEU A 175 -28.82 -18.68 18.87
N PRO A 176 -29.44 -19.44 17.93
CA PRO A 176 -29.40 -19.14 16.50
C PRO A 176 -30.37 -18.02 16.10
N ILE A 177 -29.94 -17.20 15.15
CA ILE A 177 -30.76 -16.16 14.51
C ILE A 177 -31.72 -16.84 13.51
N SER A 178 -33.02 -16.76 13.80
CA SER A 178 -34.09 -17.08 12.87
C SER A 178 -34.29 -15.95 11.86
N ARG A 179 -34.40 -16.33 10.59
CA ARG A 179 -34.85 -15.51 9.45
C ARG A 179 -36.21 -14.85 9.73
N VAL A 180 -36.34 -13.57 9.35
CA VAL A 180 -37.44 -13.02 8.53
C VAL A 180 -36.85 -11.93 7.65
#